data_AF-A0A5B1QP46-F1
#
_entry.id   AF-A0A5B1QP46-F1
#
_cell.length_a   1.000
_cell.length_b   1.000
_cell.length_c   1.000
_cell.angle_alpha   90.00
_cell.angle_beta   90.00
_cell.angle_gamma   90.00
#
_symmetry.space_group_name_H-M   'P 1'
#
loop_
_entity.id
_entity.type
_entity.pdbx_description
1 polymer ?
#
loop_
_entity_poly.entity_id
_entity_poly.type
_entity_poly.pdbx_seq_one_letter_code
_entity_poly.pdbx_strand_id
1 'polypeptide(L)'
;MRSSFWLTAALNVLTAYAATTPSRTVKRQSSPFASVANGQFSVNGSEFRFVGTNAYWLPFLNSDEDISNTLANMSAAGITVVRTWAFNDVTSIPENGTWLQLIANGTTQVNEGPNGIQRLDKLIELAEQHNIYVLFSLTNNWNPTTTAATFTRRNDNATTTPLPRNFLSNDYGGMDAYVREFGVTKQHDEFYTNETIKDIFKNYTKQIVSRYANNSRVFSWELANDARCNSSIAASSSCNTNTVTSWHADVSKFVRSVDPNHLVSSGNHGFLCPDCPKLFPITPAARPSPAPGQRRSVVGVMTKARLLRDIADKRRKARAAVPAEKREGVKIRGRWAAVLWPAGETKRQSSVGTAFDGSQGVDSQDILNIPDIGFGSFQLFPDQNSYTLGTAGDDNSQGQITTQDTFNQTVQEGVNWIQQQAASAQAVGKPLALTGFGLVTQGNAQQFVPFNSSTPALGTAPSTRKPTLGVGITDTQRDSAYTAWLNAGIQAGVSGLLQYQWSSNGLATAPGTFVQGTTAGGTLGQSPNDGYATLGQDQNNEQGVLQTASQNIS
;
A
#
# COMPACT_ATOMS: atom_id res chain seq x y z
N MET A 1 40.90 -24.28 84.66
CA MET A 1 41.88 -23.39 84.02
C MET A 1 41.59 -23.37 82.52
N ARG A 2 41.45 -22.17 81.92
CA ARG A 2 41.73 -21.79 80.51
C ARG A 2 41.12 -22.64 79.38
N SER A 3 40.52 -22.20 78.28
CA SER A 3 40.14 -20.92 77.64
C SER A 3 40.01 -21.25 76.14
N SER A 4 39.10 -20.57 75.41
CA SER A 4 39.17 -20.35 73.94
C SER A 4 38.63 -21.46 73.02
N PHE A 5 37.91 -21.26 71.91
CA PHE A 5 37.10 -20.17 71.31
C PHE A 5 36.47 -20.80 70.01
N TRP A 6 35.17 -20.57 69.76
CA TRP A 6 34.34 -20.66 68.51
C TRP A 6 34.36 -21.89 67.56
N LEU A 7 33.17 -22.39 67.16
CA LEU A 7 32.48 -22.02 65.88
C LEU A 7 31.13 -22.79 65.69
N THR A 8 30.05 -22.02 65.56
CA THR A 8 28.84 -22.16 64.71
C THR A 8 28.13 -23.51 64.46
N ALA A 9 26.85 -23.57 64.85
CA ALA A 9 25.75 -24.04 63.99
C ALA A 9 24.39 -23.53 64.55
N ALA A 10 23.79 -22.51 63.93
CA ALA A 10 22.42 -22.09 64.20
C ALA A 10 21.57 -22.31 62.96
N LEU A 11 20.67 -23.26 63.05
CA LEU A 11 19.69 -23.65 62.03
C LEU A 11 18.51 -22.66 62.12
N ASN A 12 18.34 -21.79 61.12
CA ASN A 12 17.14 -20.94 61.00
C ASN A 12 16.20 -21.55 59.96
N VAL A 13 15.04 -22.00 60.44
CA VAL A 13 13.90 -22.45 59.63
C VAL A 13 13.19 -21.20 59.10
N LEU A 14 13.21 -20.99 57.78
CA LEU A 14 12.42 -19.97 57.09
C LEU A 14 11.11 -20.59 56.62
N THR A 15 10.02 -20.30 57.33
CA THR A 15 8.65 -20.53 56.85
C THR A 15 8.29 -19.49 55.79
N ALA A 16 8.10 -19.93 54.54
CA ALA A 16 7.63 -19.08 53.46
C ALA A 16 6.12 -18.80 53.63
N TYR A 17 5.75 -17.56 53.95
CA TYR A 17 4.38 -17.06 53.81
C TYR A 17 4.14 -16.76 52.33
N ALA A 18 3.38 -17.62 51.64
CA ALA A 18 2.86 -17.30 50.32
C ALA A 18 1.69 -16.33 50.47
N ALA A 19 1.93 -15.03 50.22
CA ALA A 19 0.87 -14.05 50.09
C ALA A 19 0.12 -14.31 48.78
N THR A 20 -1.09 -14.88 48.87
CA THR A 20 -2.00 -14.98 47.74
C THR A 20 -2.59 -13.59 47.45
N THR A 21 -1.95 -12.84 46.54
CA THR A 21 -2.60 -11.66 45.93
C THR A 21 -3.80 -12.14 45.12
N PRO A 22 -5.03 -11.67 45.39
CA PRO A 22 -6.18 -12.01 44.56
C PRO A 22 -5.96 -11.38 43.18
N SER A 23 -5.72 -12.22 42.18
CA SER A 23 -5.73 -11.82 40.78
C SER A 23 -7.16 -11.41 40.42
N ARG A 24 -7.41 -10.09 40.46
CA ARG A 24 -8.63 -9.51 39.93
C ARG A 24 -8.61 -9.76 38.42
N THR A 25 -9.27 -10.80 37.95
CA THR A 25 -9.64 -10.95 36.53
C THR A 25 -10.58 -9.79 36.20
N VAL A 26 -10.01 -8.66 35.81
CA VAL A 26 -10.74 -7.64 35.07
C VAL A 26 -11.14 -8.32 33.77
N LYS A 27 -12.44 -8.61 33.61
CA LYS A 27 -13.00 -8.86 32.28
C LYS A 27 -12.62 -7.62 31.46
N ARG A 28 -11.60 -7.75 30.60
CA ARG A 28 -11.21 -6.70 29.66
C ARG A 28 -12.48 -6.40 28.86
N GLN A 29 -13.11 -5.25 29.09
CA GLN A 29 -14.21 -4.79 28.26
C GLN A 29 -13.72 -4.85 26.82
N SER A 30 -14.47 -5.52 25.95
CA SER A 30 -14.19 -5.55 24.53
C SER A 30 -14.21 -4.12 24.02
N SER A 31 -13.06 -3.60 23.61
CA SER A 31 -12.98 -2.29 22.97
C SER A 31 -13.67 -2.36 21.61
N PRO A 32 -14.51 -1.38 21.24
CA PRO A 32 -15.09 -1.30 19.90
C PRO A 32 -14.05 -0.92 18.85
N PHE A 33 -12.91 -0.36 19.27
CA PHE A 33 -11.81 0.02 18.37
C PHE A 33 -11.02 -1.20 17.90
N ALA A 34 -10.60 -1.16 16.64
CA ALA A 34 -9.64 -2.12 16.11
C ALA A 34 -8.32 -2.06 16.91
N SER A 35 -7.79 -3.23 17.24
CA SER A 35 -6.58 -3.41 18.02
C SER A 35 -5.74 -4.55 17.46
N VAL A 36 -4.57 -4.79 18.04
CA VAL A 36 -3.72 -5.94 17.68
C VAL A 36 -3.67 -6.94 18.83
N ALA A 37 -3.92 -8.21 18.52
CA ALA A 37 -3.74 -9.32 19.44
C ALA A 37 -3.11 -10.51 18.67
N ASN A 38 -2.07 -11.11 19.25
CA ASN A 38 -1.39 -12.28 18.67
C ASN A 38 -0.91 -12.09 17.21
N GLY A 39 -0.49 -10.87 16.85
CA GLY A 39 -0.04 -10.55 15.49
C GLY A 39 -1.16 -10.46 14.45
N GLN A 40 -2.44 -10.46 14.86
CA GLN A 40 -3.61 -10.27 14.01
C GLN A 40 -4.43 -9.06 14.49
N PHE A 41 -5.30 -8.52 13.64
CA PHE A 41 -6.25 -7.50 14.10
C PHE A 41 -7.31 -8.15 15.00
N SER A 42 -7.81 -7.36 15.96
CA SER A 42 -8.92 -7.75 16.79
C SER A 42 -9.91 -6.60 16.97
N VAL A 43 -11.19 -6.92 16.78
CA VAL A 43 -12.32 -6.00 16.95
C VAL A 43 -13.34 -6.68 17.84
N ASN A 44 -13.85 -5.98 18.86
CA ASN A 44 -14.79 -6.53 19.84
C ASN A 44 -14.30 -7.82 20.54
N GLY A 45 -12.98 -8.02 20.63
CA GLY A 45 -12.37 -9.19 21.28
C GLY A 45 -12.25 -10.44 20.40
N SER A 46 -12.72 -10.39 19.15
CA SER A 46 -12.54 -11.45 18.16
C SER A 46 -11.42 -11.10 17.19
N GLU A 47 -10.79 -12.11 16.59
CA GLU A 47 -9.90 -11.90 15.44
C GLU A 47 -10.70 -11.24 14.31
N PHE A 48 -10.09 -10.28 13.62
CA PHE A 48 -10.72 -9.56 12.54
C PHE A 48 -9.83 -9.61 11.30
N ARG A 49 -10.23 -10.40 10.31
CA ARG A 49 -9.62 -10.40 8.99
C ARG A 49 -10.64 -9.94 7.97
N PHE A 50 -10.20 -9.25 6.93
CA PHE A 50 -11.15 -8.62 6.02
C PHE A 50 -10.67 -8.58 4.57
N VAL A 51 -11.65 -8.67 3.67
CA VAL A 51 -11.54 -8.16 2.31
C VAL A 51 -12.12 -6.75 2.28
N GLY A 52 -11.38 -5.83 1.68
CA GLY A 52 -11.69 -4.43 1.55
C GLY A 52 -11.58 -3.92 0.11
N THR A 53 -11.82 -2.63 -0.08
CA THR A 53 -11.59 -1.96 -1.37
C THR A 53 -11.13 -0.52 -1.16
N ASN A 54 -10.60 0.10 -2.21
CA ASN A 54 -10.25 1.50 -2.26
C ASN A 54 -11.33 2.30 -2.98
N ALA A 55 -11.74 3.42 -2.39
CA ALA A 55 -12.64 4.37 -3.01
C ALA A 55 -12.25 5.79 -2.56
N TYR A 56 -11.13 6.31 -3.09
CA TYR A 56 -10.59 7.63 -2.72
C TYR A 56 -11.56 8.79 -3.00
N TRP A 57 -12.44 8.59 -3.97
CA TRP A 57 -13.42 9.56 -4.45
C TRP A 57 -14.68 9.60 -3.57
N LEU A 58 -14.99 8.50 -2.87
CA LEU A 58 -16.28 8.28 -2.20
C LEU A 58 -16.74 9.42 -1.27
N PRO A 59 -15.95 9.88 -0.27
CA PRO A 59 -16.41 10.93 0.64
C PRO A 59 -16.75 12.23 -0.09
N PHE A 60 -16.12 12.49 -1.23
CA PHE A 60 -16.20 13.79 -1.89
C PHE A 60 -17.40 13.93 -2.84
N LEU A 61 -18.22 12.87 -2.98
CA LEU A 61 -19.42 12.92 -3.81
C LEU A 61 -20.36 13.99 -3.28
N ASN A 62 -21.14 14.62 -4.17
CA ASN A 62 -22.10 15.64 -3.78
C ASN A 62 -23.42 15.07 -3.23
N SER A 63 -23.71 13.79 -3.50
CA SER A 63 -24.94 13.10 -3.09
C SER A 63 -24.66 12.13 -1.95
N ASP A 64 -25.32 12.35 -0.81
CA ASP A 64 -25.26 11.43 0.34
C ASP A 64 -25.92 10.08 0.03
N GLU A 65 -26.93 10.09 -0.84
CA GLU A 65 -27.57 8.88 -1.34
C GLU A 65 -26.59 8.05 -2.18
N ASP A 66 -25.77 8.69 -3.03
CA ASP A 66 -24.74 7.98 -3.80
C ASP A 66 -23.67 7.36 -2.90
N ILE A 67 -23.26 8.08 -1.84
CA ILE A 67 -22.34 7.53 -0.83
C ILE A 67 -22.96 6.30 -0.16
N SER A 68 -24.20 6.45 0.32
CA SER A 68 -24.92 5.38 1.02
C SER A 68 -25.13 4.16 0.13
N ASN A 69 -25.59 4.34 -1.11
CA ASN A 69 -25.81 3.26 -2.06
C ASN A 69 -24.51 2.56 -2.45
N THR A 70 -23.42 3.32 -2.61
CA THR A 70 -22.09 2.76 -2.87
C THR A 70 -21.63 1.88 -1.71
N LEU A 71 -21.78 2.36 -0.47
CA LEU A 71 -21.47 1.58 0.74
C LEU A 71 -22.37 0.35 0.89
N ALA A 72 -23.66 0.46 0.58
CA ALA A 72 -24.58 -0.67 0.58
C ALA A 72 -24.13 -1.76 -0.40
N ASN A 73 -23.73 -1.38 -1.62
CA ASN A 73 -23.23 -2.30 -2.63
C ASN A 73 -21.91 -2.97 -2.20
N MET A 74 -21.00 -2.21 -1.58
CA MET A 74 -19.77 -2.75 -0.99
C MET A 74 -20.11 -3.80 0.09
N SER A 75 -21.00 -3.45 1.02
CA SER A 75 -21.42 -4.35 2.10
C SER A 75 -22.08 -5.63 1.54
N ALA A 76 -22.89 -5.51 0.49
CA ALA A 76 -23.54 -6.65 -0.17
C ALA A 76 -22.52 -7.60 -0.83
N ALA A 77 -21.40 -7.06 -1.32
CA ALA A 77 -20.28 -7.83 -1.84
C ALA A 77 -19.37 -8.42 -0.73
N GLY A 78 -19.70 -8.20 0.55
CA GLY A 78 -18.92 -8.69 1.70
C GLY A 78 -17.70 -7.83 2.03
N ILE A 79 -17.62 -6.60 1.53
CA ILE A 79 -16.58 -5.64 1.90
C ILE A 79 -16.88 -5.11 3.30
N THR A 80 -15.90 -5.17 4.20
CA THR A 80 -16.05 -4.69 5.59
C THR A 80 -15.15 -3.52 5.93
N VAL A 81 -14.16 -3.20 5.08
CA VAL A 81 -13.27 -2.04 5.24
C VAL A 81 -13.10 -1.32 3.91
N VAL A 82 -13.28 -0.01 3.93
CA VAL A 82 -13.01 0.87 2.78
C VAL A 82 -11.82 1.77 3.10
N ARG A 83 -10.80 1.73 2.24
CA ARG A 83 -9.70 2.69 2.24
C ARG A 83 -10.07 3.90 1.40
N THR A 84 -9.93 5.09 1.99
CA THR A 84 -10.22 6.36 1.32
C THR A 84 -9.33 7.47 1.87
N TRP A 85 -9.49 8.69 1.38
CA TRP A 85 -8.60 9.80 1.66
C TRP A 85 -9.27 10.82 2.58
N ALA A 86 -8.53 11.21 3.61
CA ALA A 86 -8.88 12.29 4.51
C ALA A 86 -8.11 13.57 4.16
N PHE A 87 -7.72 13.73 2.90
CA PHE A 87 -7.10 14.94 2.34
C PHE A 87 -7.69 15.25 0.96
N ASN A 88 -7.66 16.53 0.62
CA ASN A 88 -8.05 17.05 -0.69
C ASN A 88 -7.48 18.48 -0.76
N ASP A 89 -6.17 18.56 -0.98
CA ASP A 89 -5.45 19.83 -0.96
C ASP A 89 -5.63 20.56 -2.29
N VAL A 90 -5.87 21.87 -2.22
CA VAL A 90 -5.99 22.76 -3.37
C VAL A 90 -5.01 23.93 -3.27
N THR A 91 -4.58 24.44 -4.41
CA THR A 91 -3.82 25.71 -4.49
C THR A 91 -4.71 26.91 -4.77
N SER A 92 -5.99 26.68 -5.04
CA SER A 92 -7.03 27.69 -5.22
C SER A 92 -8.37 27.08 -4.86
N ILE A 93 -9.20 27.82 -4.10
CA ILE A 93 -10.54 27.35 -3.74
C ILE A 93 -11.37 27.18 -5.01
N PRO A 94 -11.92 25.99 -5.29
CA PRO A 94 -12.75 25.78 -6.46
C PRO A 94 -14.10 26.49 -6.29
N GLU A 95 -14.67 26.97 -7.41
CA GLU A 95 -16.00 27.58 -7.41
C GLU A 95 -17.08 26.59 -6.94
N ASN A 96 -16.94 25.32 -7.35
CA ASN A 96 -17.83 24.22 -7.00
C ASN A 96 -17.02 22.98 -6.60
N GLY A 97 -17.60 22.12 -5.75
CA GLY A 97 -17.02 20.84 -5.35
C GLY A 97 -16.30 20.86 -4.01
N THR A 98 -15.77 19.69 -3.65
CA THR A 98 -15.19 19.44 -2.33
C THR A 98 -13.68 19.71 -2.31
N TRP A 99 -13.23 20.39 -1.25
CA TRP A 99 -11.81 20.60 -0.92
C TRP A 99 -11.66 20.61 0.60
N LEU A 100 -10.56 20.08 1.12
CA LEU A 100 -10.35 19.97 2.58
C LEU A 100 -9.35 21.00 3.09
N GLN A 101 -8.35 21.35 2.28
CA GLN A 101 -7.35 22.33 2.66
C GLN A 101 -6.87 23.14 1.45
N LEU A 102 -6.71 24.44 1.64
CA LEU A 102 -6.04 25.35 0.72
C LEU A 102 -4.59 25.49 1.17
N ILE A 103 -3.66 25.33 0.23
CA ILE A 103 -2.22 25.55 0.37
C ILE A 103 -1.84 26.64 -0.64
N ALA A 104 -1.71 27.88 -0.19
CA ALA A 104 -1.42 29.02 -1.06
C ALA A 104 -0.90 30.23 -0.27
N ASN A 105 -0.14 31.10 -0.94
CA ASN A 105 0.33 32.38 -0.40
C ASN A 105 1.12 32.26 0.92
N GLY A 106 1.92 31.20 1.05
CA GLY A 106 2.73 30.91 2.23
C GLY A 106 1.91 30.53 3.46
N THR A 107 0.64 30.12 3.29
CA THR A 107 -0.23 29.71 4.40
C THR A 107 -1.11 28.51 4.02
N THR A 108 -1.79 27.97 5.03
CA THR A 108 -2.81 26.92 4.87
C THR A 108 -4.13 27.35 5.48
N GLN A 109 -5.25 26.99 4.84
CA GLN A 109 -6.60 27.15 5.38
C GLN A 109 -7.36 25.83 5.27
N VAL A 110 -7.97 25.38 6.37
CA VAL A 110 -8.82 24.18 6.37
C VAL A 110 -10.28 24.54 6.12
N ASN A 111 -10.97 23.75 5.30
CA ASN A 111 -12.40 23.86 5.08
C ASN A 111 -13.16 22.94 6.03
N GLU A 112 -13.70 23.49 7.13
CA GLU A 112 -14.54 22.75 8.07
C GLU A 112 -16.03 22.72 7.66
N GLY A 113 -16.37 23.28 6.49
CA GLY A 113 -17.74 23.44 6.03
C GLY A 113 -18.36 22.20 5.37
N PRO A 114 -19.60 22.33 4.84
CA PRO A 114 -20.37 21.24 4.23
C PRO A 114 -19.72 20.61 2.99
N ASN A 115 -18.94 21.39 2.23
CA ASN A 115 -18.12 20.92 1.10
C ASN A 115 -16.64 20.74 1.48
N GLY A 116 -16.39 20.53 2.78
CA GLY A 116 -15.08 20.32 3.38
C GLY A 116 -15.07 19.07 4.25
N ILE A 117 -14.48 19.16 5.45
CA ILE A 117 -14.32 18.02 6.37
C ILE A 117 -15.66 17.36 6.74
N GLN A 118 -16.79 18.09 6.70
CA GLN A 118 -18.12 17.49 6.96
C GLN A 118 -18.49 16.39 5.97
N ARG A 119 -17.86 16.33 4.79
CA ARG A 119 -18.00 15.20 3.87
C ARG A 119 -17.44 13.89 4.45
N LEU A 120 -16.36 13.96 5.24
CA LEU A 120 -15.82 12.82 5.96
C LEU A 120 -16.73 12.40 7.12
N ASP A 121 -17.39 13.35 7.80
CA ASP A 121 -18.40 13.02 8.81
C ASP A 121 -19.54 12.22 8.20
N LYS A 122 -20.03 12.66 7.05
CA LYS A 122 -21.13 12.00 6.36
C LYS A 122 -20.75 10.61 5.88
N LEU A 123 -19.52 10.44 5.38
CA LEU A 123 -18.99 9.12 5.06
C LEU A 123 -19.01 8.19 6.28
N ILE A 124 -18.51 8.65 7.43
CA ILE A 124 -18.42 7.84 8.65
C ILE A 124 -19.82 7.46 9.17
N GLU A 125 -20.76 8.41 9.19
CA GLU A 125 -22.16 8.18 9.54
C GLU A 125 -22.79 7.07 8.67
N LEU A 126 -22.62 7.16 7.35
CA LEU A 126 -23.18 6.19 6.41
C LEU A 126 -22.43 4.85 6.45
N ALA A 127 -21.12 4.86 6.67
CA ALA A 127 -20.31 3.65 6.80
C ALA A 127 -20.72 2.85 8.05
N GLU A 128 -21.12 3.52 9.13
CA GLU A 128 -21.71 2.87 10.30
C GLU A 128 -23.03 2.17 9.99
N GLN A 129 -23.92 2.82 9.24
CA GLN A 129 -25.20 2.24 8.83
C GLN A 129 -25.05 0.98 7.98
N HIS A 130 -23.98 0.89 7.18
CA HIS A 130 -23.69 -0.25 6.31
C HIS A 130 -22.64 -1.21 6.89
N ASN A 131 -22.28 -1.05 8.15
CA ASN A 131 -21.28 -1.87 8.81
C ASN A 131 -19.93 -1.98 8.04
N ILE A 132 -19.47 -0.86 7.47
CA ILE A 132 -18.15 -0.71 6.82
C ILE A 132 -17.19 0.15 7.64
N TYR A 133 -16.02 -0.36 8.03
CA TYR A 133 -15.00 0.47 8.68
C TYR A 133 -14.24 1.30 7.65
N VAL A 134 -13.68 2.44 8.09
CA VAL A 134 -12.95 3.35 7.20
C VAL A 134 -11.48 3.41 7.57
N LEU A 135 -10.60 3.14 6.61
CA LEU A 135 -9.16 3.36 6.72
C LEU A 135 -8.83 4.68 6.01
N PHE A 136 -8.40 5.69 6.78
CA PHE A 136 -8.10 7.03 6.24
C PHE A 136 -6.62 7.20 5.94
N SER A 137 -6.30 7.54 4.70
CA SER A 137 -4.98 8.09 4.33
C SER A 137 -4.95 9.60 4.56
N LEU A 138 -3.90 10.09 5.23
CA LEU A 138 -3.79 11.49 5.68
C LEU A 138 -3.11 12.43 4.67
N THR A 139 -2.38 11.89 3.69
CA THR A 139 -1.77 12.65 2.59
C THR A 139 -1.45 11.73 1.42
N ASN A 140 -1.00 12.28 0.30
CA ASN A 140 -0.55 11.54 -0.88
C ASN A 140 0.91 11.81 -1.20
N ASN A 141 1.64 10.81 -1.68
CA ASN A 141 2.96 11.02 -2.26
C ASN A 141 2.88 11.85 -3.57
N TRP A 142 1.95 11.49 -4.45
CA TRP A 142 1.92 11.93 -5.85
C TRP A 142 1.11 13.21 -6.09
N ASN A 143 1.68 14.21 -6.76
CA ASN A 143 0.89 15.32 -7.30
C ASN A 143 1.56 15.98 -8.52
N PRO A 144 1.46 15.35 -9.71
CA PRO A 144 2.05 15.89 -10.93
C PRO A 144 1.30 17.13 -11.41
N THR A 145 2.05 18.13 -11.84
CA THR A 145 1.53 19.39 -12.37
C THR A 145 1.91 19.57 -13.84
N THR A 146 1.06 20.24 -14.60
CA THR A 146 1.24 20.48 -16.04
C THR A 146 2.29 21.54 -16.39
N THR A 147 2.89 22.19 -15.39
CA THR A 147 3.81 23.32 -15.55
C THR A 147 5.24 22.91 -15.93
N ALA A 148 5.58 21.63 -15.86
CA ALA A 148 6.74 21.12 -16.59
C ALA A 148 6.32 20.97 -18.05
N ALA A 149 7.03 21.66 -18.96
CA ALA A 149 6.73 21.89 -20.38
C ALA A 149 6.43 20.65 -21.27
N THR A 150 6.28 19.47 -20.68
CA THR A 150 6.07 18.17 -21.30
C THR A 150 4.85 17.41 -20.77
N PHE A 151 4.20 17.85 -19.68
CA PHE A 151 3.07 17.12 -19.08
C PHE A 151 1.76 17.83 -19.36
N THR A 152 0.99 17.27 -20.29
CA THR A 152 -0.39 17.66 -20.48
C THR A 152 -1.27 16.99 -19.43
N ARG A 153 -2.21 17.70 -18.79
CA ARG A 153 -3.26 16.98 -18.02
C ARG A 153 -3.98 16.12 -19.05
N ARG A 154 -4.39 14.90 -18.69
CA ARG A 154 -5.30 14.09 -19.51
C ARG A 154 -6.53 14.96 -19.83
N ASN A 155 -6.53 15.56 -21.02
CA ASN A 155 -7.32 16.72 -21.49
C ASN A 155 -6.78 18.15 -21.25
N ASP A 156 -5.65 18.52 -21.84
CA ASP A 156 -5.43 19.94 -22.21
C ASP A 156 -5.46 20.21 -23.72
N ASN A 157 -5.59 19.19 -24.58
CA ASN A 157 -5.62 19.42 -26.02
C ASN A 157 -6.34 18.35 -26.87
N ALA A 158 -7.61 18.04 -26.56
CA ALA A 158 -8.49 17.36 -27.51
C ALA A 158 -9.92 17.91 -27.39
N THR A 159 -10.60 18.00 -28.53
CA THR A 159 -11.93 18.56 -28.80
C THR A 159 -13.10 17.83 -28.12
N THR A 160 -12.88 17.21 -26.96
CA THR A 160 -13.86 16.48 -26.13
C THR A 160 -13.75 16.95 -24.67
N THR A 161 -14.86 16.90 -23.92
CA THR A 161 -15.04 17.51 -22.59
C THR A 161 -13.86 17.29 -21.63
N PRO A 162 -13.28 18.34 -21.01
CA PRO A 162 -12.22 18.22 -20.01
C PRO A 162 -12.59 17.22 -18.90
N LEU A 163 -11.62 16.41 -18.45
CA LEU A 163 -11.89 15.53 -17.30
C LEU A 163 -12.12 16.41 -16.07
N PRO A 164 -13.07 16.01 -15.19
CA PRO A 164 -13.27 16.72 -13.94
C PRO A 164 -12.01 16.79 -13.08
N ARG A 165 -11.91 17.85 -12.26
CA ARG A 165 -10.96 17.89 -11.14
C ARG A 165 -11.10 16.61 -10.30
N ASN A 166 -10.01 16.10 -9.74
CA ASN A 166 -10.02 14.94 -8.84
C ASN A 166 -10.47 13.63 -9.52
N PHE A 167 -10.49 13.59 -10.86
CA PHE A 167 -10.74 12.37 -11.62
C PHE A 167 -9.53 11.42 -11.61
N LEU A 168 -8.31 11.94 -11.43
CA LEU A 168 -7.14 11.10 -11.19
C LEU A 168 -6.83 11.11 -9.70
N SER A 169 -6.44 9.96 -9.18
CA SER A 169 -6.00 9.81 -7.79
C SER A 169 -4.87 10.80 -7.47
N ASN A 170 -3.92 11.04 -8.37
CA ASN A 170 -2.85 12.00 -8.13
C ASN A 170 -3.22 13.50 -8.26
N ASP A 171 -4.50 13.88 -8.40
CA ASP A 171 -4.95 15.28 -8.50
C ASP A 171 -5.45 15.87 -7.16
N TYR A 172 -5.41 15.11 -6.06
CA TYR A 172 -5.91 15.52 -4.74
C TYR A 172 -4.90 16.30 -3.87
N GLY A 173 -3.74 16.67 -4.44
CA GLY A 173 -2.66 17.33 -3.70
C GLY A 173 -1.77 16.34 -2.95
N GLY A 174 -1.43 16.63 -1.70
CA GLY A 174 -0.50 15.83 -0.89
C GLY A 174 0.91 16.42 -0.82
N MET A 175 1.91 15.60 -0.51
CA MET A 175 3.28 15.97 -0.14
C MET A 175 3.90 17.01 -1.09
N ASP A 176 3.81 16.77 -2.39
CA ASP A 176 4.38 17.66 -3.41
C ASP A 176 3.72 19.05 -3.43
N ALA A 177 2.45 19.17 -3.02
CA ALA A 177 1.79 20.47 -2.90
C ALA A 177 2.37 21.29 -1.74
N TYR A 178 2.63 20.65 -0.59
CA TYR A 178 3.32 21.29 0.53
C TYR A 178 4.74 21.72 0.15
N VAL A 179 5.50 20.85 -0.51
CA VAL A 179 6.87 21.15 -0.92
C VAL A 179 6.91 22.30 -1.93
N ARG A 180 5.99 22.32 -2.91
CA ARG A 180 5.90 23.43 -3.87
C ARG A 180 5.64 24.76 -3.19
N GLU A 181 4.79 24.79 -2.17
CA GLU A 181 4.48 26.04 -1.46
C GLU A 181 5.58 26.44 -0.47
N PHE A 182 5.98 25.51 0.40
CA PHE A 182 6.79 25.82 1.60
C PHE A 182 8.26 25.37 1.51
N GLY A 183 8.61 24.49 0.56
CA GLY A 183 9.98 23.99 0.40
C GLY A 183 10.98 25.09 0.05
N VAL A 184 12.21 24.97 0.50
CA VAL A 184 13.29 25.90 0.18
C VAL A 184 13.91 25.54 -1.17
N THR A 185 14.23 24.26 -1.37
CA THR A 185 14.82 23.74 -2.62
C THR A 185 13.79 23.14 -3.56
N LYS A 186 12.53 23.01 -3.08
CA LYS A 186 11.39 22.40 -3.80
C LYS A 186 11.67 20.94 -4.18
N GLN A 187 12.46 20.24 -3.36
CA GLN A 187 12.74 18.81 -3.53
C GLN A 187 11.81 17.98 -2.66
N HIS A 188 11.32 16.85 -3.19
CA HIS A 188 10.27 16.04 -2.56
C HIS A 188 10.58 15.69 -1.09
N ASP A 189 11.83 15.37 -0.80
CA ASP A 189 12.29 14.95 0.52
C ASP A 189 12.34 16.07 1.57
N GLU A 190 12.11 17.32 1.17
CA GLU A 190 11.81 18.39 2.13
C GLU A 190 10.51 18.10 2.89
N PHE A 191 9.54 17.37 2.34
CA PHE A 191 8.37 16.95 3.10
C PHE A 191 8.73 16.11 4.33
N TYR A 192 9.77 15.29 4.20
CA TYR A 192 10.25 14.41 5.26
C TYR A 192 11.21 15.09 6.25
N THR A 193 11.90 16.15 5.82
CA THR A 193 13.05 16.72 6.53
C THR A 193 12.87 18.17 6.99
N ASN A 194 12.05 18.96 6.31
CA ASN A 194 11.82 20.35 6.64
C ASN A 194 10.81 20.46 7.80
N GLU A 195 11.26 20.95 8.95
CA GLU A 195 10.43 21.06 10.16
C GLU A 195 9.19 21.93 9.94
N THR A 196 9.28 23.02 9.17
CA THR A 196 8.13 23.87 8.85
C THR A 196 7.06 23.08 8.10
N ILE A 197 7.45 22.30 7.08
CA ILE A 197 6.51 21.47 6.32
C ILE A 197 5.86 20.42 7.22
N LYS A 198 6.67 19.73 8.04
CA LYS A 198 6.16 18.73 8.98
C LYS A 198 5.19 19.33 9.99
N ASP A 199 5.46 20.51 10.51
CA ASP A 199 4.59 21.19 11.48
C ASP A 199 3.25 21.61 10.85
N ILE A 200 3.27 22.13 9.62
CA ILE A 200 2.04 22.46 8.87
C ILE A 200 1.23 21.18 8.64
N PHE A 201 1.86 20.10 8.17
CA PHE A 201 1.19 18.82 7.95
C PHE A 201 0.65 18.20 9.26
N LYS A 202 1.40 18.25 10.36
CA LYS A 202 0.95 17.80 11.69
C LYS A 202 -0.23 18.63 12.19
N ASN A 203 -0.27 19.93 11.90
CA ASN A 203 -1.40 20.78 12.27
C ASN A 203 -2.67 20.39 11.50
N TYR A 204 -2.57 20.11 10.20
CA TYR A 204 -3.68 19.54 9.42
C TYR A 204 -4.13 18.19 9.98
N THR A 205 -3.17 17.29 10.18
CA THR A 205 -3.40 15.94 10.72
C THR A 205 -4.11 15.99 12.07
N LYS A 206 -3.74 16.92 12.95
CA LYS A 206 -4.39 17.08 14.26
C LYS A 206 -5.88 17.40 14.12
N GLN A 207 -6.25 18.27 13.17
CA GLN A 207 -7.66 18.64 12.95
C GLN A 207 -8.49 17.42 12.54
N ILE A 208 -7.98 16.62 11.60
CA ILE A 208 -8.64 15.39 11.14
C ILE A 208 -8.69 14.35 12.26
N VAL A 209 -7.54 13.99 12.84
CA VAL A 209 -7.42 12.90 13.80
C VAL A 209 -8.22 13.17 15.08
N SER A 210 -8.15 14.40 15.61
CA SER A 210 -8.90 14.76 16.83
C SER A 210 -10.41 14.72 16.63
N ARG A 211 -10.90 15.00 15.41
CA ARG A 211 -12.33 14.97 15.08
C ARG A 211 -12.92 13.56 15.19
N TYR A 212 -12.15 12.53 14.82
CA TYR A 212 -12.64 11.14 14.76
C TYR A 212 -12.03 10.21 15.82
N ALA A 213 -11.19 10.71 16.74
CA ALA A 213 -10.47 9.90 17.73
C ALA A 213 -11.38 9.02 18.63
N ASN A 214 -12.65 9.41 18.80
CA ASN A 214 -13.63 8.65 19.58
C ASN A 214 -14.62 7.84 18.72
N ASN A 215 -14.48 7.84 17.40
CA ASN A 215 -15.38 7.13 16.49
C ASN A 215 -14.75 5.79 16.06
N SER A 216 -15.21 4.69 16.64
CA SER A 216 -14.68 3.34 16.36
C SER A 216 -14.97 2.82 14.94
N ARG A 217 -15.72 3.58 14.11
CA ARG A 217 -15.91 3.26 12.70
C ARG A 217 -14.69 3.58 11.86
N VAL A 218 -13.82 4.47 12.32
CA VAL A 218 -12.45 4.56 11.78
C VAL A 218 -11.71 3.29 12.18
N PHE A 219 -11.19 2.56 11.19
CA PHE A 219 -10.38 1.36 11.41
C PHE A 219 -8.98 1.76 11.89
N SER A 220 -8.36 2.67 11.17
CA SER A 220 -6.99 3.11 11.42
C SER A 220 -6.65 4.38 10.65
N TRP A 221 -5.62 5.08 11.13
CA TRP A 221 -4.93 6.13 10.40
C TRP A 221 -3.81 5.55 9.54
N GLU A 222 -3.77 5.90 8.28
CA GLU A 222 -2.65 5.65 7.38
C GLU A 222 -1.92 6.98 7.15
N LEU A 223 -0.63 7.02 7.48
CA LEU A 223 0.13 8.27 7.49
C LEU A 223 0.22 8.94 6.11
N ALA A 224 0.34 8.14 5.05
CA ALA A 224 0.37 8.63 3.69
C ALA A 224 0.04 7.51 2.70
N ASN A 225 -0.61 7.86 1.58
CA ASN A 225 -0.64 7.00 0.42
C ASN A 225 0.75 7.01 -0.20
N ASP A 226 1.47 5.89 -0.01
CA ASP A 226 2.65 5.54 -0.79
C ASP A 226 3.87 6.46 -0.61
N ALA A 227 4.15 6.87 0.63
CA ALA A 227 5.34 7.67 0.97
C ALA A 227 6.64 6.96 0.57
N ARG A 228 7.43 7.60 -0.29
CA ARG A 228 8.71 7.11 -0.80
C ARG A 228 9.58 8.29 -1.28
N CYS A 229 10.84 8.06 -1.65
CA CYS A 229 11.69 9.15 -2.16
C CYS A 229 11.30 9.59 -3.59
N ASN A 230 10.77 8.67 -4.40
CA ASN A 230 10.34 8.98 -5.76
C ASN A 230 8.93 9.59 -5.77
N SER A 231 8.75 10.75 -6.41
CA SER A 231 7.45 11.44 -6.49
C SER A 231 7.27 12.15 -7.84
N SER A 232 6.29 13.04 -7.93
CA SER A 232 6.06 13.88 -9.12
C SER A 232 7.05 15.04 -9.21
N ILE A 233 7.61 15.47 -8.08
CA ILE A 233 8.82 16.30 -8.03
C ILE A 233 10.03 15.45 -7.61
N ALA A 234 11.22 15.83 -8.07
CA ALA A 234 12.43 15.09 -7.76
C ALA A 234 12.83 15.24 -6.29
N ALA A 235 13.27 14.16 -5.66
CA ALA A 235 13.98 14.22 -4.38
C ALA A 235 15.45 14.60 -4.56
N SER A 236 16.07 15.07 -3.48
CA SER A 236 17.51 15.22 -3.38
C SER A 236 18.20 13.85 -3.42
N SER A 237 19.49 13.83 -3.75
CA SER A 237 20.32 12.63 -3.70
C SER A 237 20.54 12.09 -2.28
N SER A 238 20.14 12.85 -1.25
CA SER A 238 20.25 12.45 0.15
C SER A 238 19.05 11.65 0.64
N CYS A 239 17.93 11.67 -0.08
CA CYS A 239 16.74 10.90 0.30
C CYS A 239 17.04 9.39 0.25
N ASN A 240 16.79 8.70 1.37
CA ASN A 240 17.05 7.27 1.52
C ASN A 240 16.08 6.63 2.53
N THR A 241 16.26 5.35 2.82
CA THR A 241 15.41 4.57 3.76
C THR A 241 15.31 5.19 5.15
N ASN A 242 16.37 5.79 5.68
CA ASN A 242 16.34 6.45 6.99
C ASN A 242 15.54 7.75 6.96
N THR A 243 15.57 8.50 5.85
CA THR A 243 14.79 9.73 5.67
C THR A 243 13.30 9.44 5.84
N VAL A 244 12.80 8.48 5.06
CA VAL A 244 11.37 8.11 5.09
C VAL A 244 11.00 7.42 6.40
N THR A 245 11.86 6.54 6.95
CA THR A 245 11.60 5.85 8.22
C THR A 245 11.57 6.81 9.41
N SER A 246 12.46 7.82 9.44
CA SER A 246 12.47 8.84 10.50
C SER A 246 11.20 9.68 10.48
N TRP A 247 10.71 10.06 9.30
CA TRP A 247 9.44 10.77 9.17
C TRP A 247 8.26 9.93 9.65
N HIS A 248 8.20 8.64 9.27
CA HIS A 248 7.15 7.75 9.78
C HIS A 248 7.19 7.64 11.31
N ALA A 249 8.38 7.57 11.92
CA ALA A 249 8.52 7.50 13.37
C ALA A 249 8.04 8.79 14.07
N ASP A 250 8.38 9.94 13.52
CA ASP A 250 7.96 11.25 14.03
C ASP A 250 6.43 11.43 13.92
N VAL A 251 5.87 11.20 12.74
CA VAL A 251 4.43 11.42 12.49
C VAL A 251 3.57 10.36 13.17
N SER A 252 3.95 9.08 13.20
CA SER A 252 3.18 8.05 13.92
C SER A 252 3.10 8.34 15.42
N LYS A 253 4.22 8.76 16.03
CA LYS A 253 4.27 9.20 17.42
C LYS A 253 3.37 10.41 17.67
N PHE A 254 3.37 11.38 16.75
CA PHE A 254 2.47 12.54 16.82
C PHE A 254 0.99 12.11 16.76
N VAL A 255 0.59 11.30 15.76
CA VAL A 255 -0.79 10.80 15.63
C VAL A 255 -1.21 10.04 16.88
N ARG A 256 -0.35 9.16 17.42
CA ARG A 256 -0.59 8.42 18.67
C ARG A 256 -0.83 9.35 19.87
N SER A 257 -0.15 10.50 19.92
CA SER A 257 -0.34 11.49 20.99
C SER A 257 -1.67 12.23 20.91
N VAL A 258 -2.24 12.36 19.71
CA VAL A 258 -3.56 12.98 19.49
C VAL A 258 -4.67 11.94 19.66
N ASP A 259 -4.44 10.71 19.21
CA ASP A 259 -5.39 9.61 19.25
C ASP A 259 -4.74 8.31 19.77
N PRO A 260 -4.98 7.97 21.04
CA PRO A 260 -4.48 6.74 21.64
C PRO A 260 -5.33 5.50 21.30
N ASN A 261 -6.49 5.65 20.64
CA ASN A 261 -7.45 4.57 20.43
C ASN A 261 -7.22 3.79 19.13
N HIS A 262 -6.98 4.49 18.01
CA HIS A 262 -6.93 3.86 16.68
C HIS A 262 -5.56 3.29 16.32
N LEU A 263 -5.52 2.27 15.47
CA LEU A 263 -4.26 1.80 14.89
C LEU A 263 -3.66 2.86 13.94
N VAL A 264 -2.34 2.85 13.80
CA VAL A 264 -1.61 3.67 12.83
C VAL A 264 -0.86 2.76 11.87
N SER A 265 -0.89 3.06 10.58
CA SER A 265 -0.12 2.37 9.54
C SER A 265 0.64 3.36 8.68
N SER A 266 1.67 2.88 8.00
CA SER A 266 2.51 3.73 7.15
C SER A 266 1.87 4.12 5.82
N GLY A 267 1.17 3.18 5.18
CA GLY A 267 0.67 3.31 3.80
C GLY A 267 1.74 3.21 2.71
N ASN A 268 2.96 2.79 3.06
CA ASN A 268 4.05 2.55 2.11
C ASN A 268 3.74 1.37 1.14
N HIS A 269 4.39 1.35 -0.03
CA HIS A 269 4.21 0.32 -1.08
C HIS A 269 4.68 -1.09 -0.71
N GLY A 270 5.50 -1.23 0.33
CA GLY A 270 6.06 -2.49 0.80
C GLY A 270 7.52 -2.74 0.42
N PHE A 271 8.19 -1.83 -0.31
CA PHE A 271 9.59 -2.02 -0.69
C PHE A 271 10.49 -2.28 0.51
N LEU A 272 11.47 -3.16 0.33
CA LEU A 272 12.34 -3.64 1.38
C LEU A 272 13.77 -3.15 1.13
N CYS A 273 14.56 -3.05 2.19
CA CYS A 273 16.00 -2.95 2.03
C CYS A 273 16.72 -3.76 3.11
N PRO A 274 16.93 -5.07 2.91
CA PRO A 274 17.58 -5.93 3.91
C PRO A 274 19.01 -5.52 4.28
N ASP A 275 19.70 -4.82 3.39
CA ASP A 275 21.10 -4.36 3.57
C ASP A 275 21.20 -2.91 4.04
N CYS A 276 20.10 -2.17 4.09
CA CYS A 276 20.14 -0.78 4.54
C CYS A 276 20.34 -0.71 6.06
N PRO A 277 21.00 0.34 6.57
CA PRO A 277 21.01 0.65 7.99
C PRO A 277 19.57 0.72 8.52
N LYS A 278 19.32 0.08 9.67
CA LYS A 278 18.01 0.02 10.33
C LYS A 278 17.96 1.02 11.48
N LEU A 279 16.94 1.85 11.53
CA LEU A 279 16.64 2.70 12.68
C LEU A 279 15.88 1.93 13.77
N PHE A 280 15.08 0.95 13.37
CA PHE A 280 14.27 0.10 14.25
C PHE A 280 14.59 -1.37 13.96
N PRO A 281 15.81 -1.86 14.27
CA PRO A 281 16.20 -3.23 13.97
C PRO A 281 15.35 -4.25 14.74
N ILE A 282 14.95 -5.33 14.08
CA ILE A 282 14.33 -6.49 14.73
C ILE A 282 15.39 -7.14 15.62
N THR A 283 15.18 -7.14 16.93
CA THR A 283 16.04 -7.90 17.85
C THR A 283 15.63 -9.37 17.76
N PRO A 284 16.49 -10.29 17.29
CA PRO A 284 16.14 -11.70 17.28
C PRO A 284 15.90 -12.15 18.72
N ALA A 285 14.77 -12.79 19.00
CA ALA A 285 14.57 -13.45 20.29
C ALA A 285 15.73 -14.43 20.53
N ALA A 286 16.31 -14.42 21.74
CA ALA A 286 17.32 -15.40 22.14
C ALA A 286 16.70 -16.80 22.03
N ARG A 287 17.20 -17.62 21.11
CA ARG A 287 16.73 -19.00 20.91
C ARG A 287 17.78 -20.00 21.39
N PRO A 288 17.38 -21.14 21.99
CA PRO A 288 18.29 -22.22 22.31
C PRO A 288 19.04 -22.69 21.06
N SER A 289 20.28 -23.16 21.24
CA SER A 289 21.06 -23.74 20.15
C SER A 289 20.28 -24.87 19.45
N PRO A 290 20.29 -24.94 18.11
CA PRO A 290 19.66 -26.05 17.40
C PRO A 290 20.34 -27.37 17.78
N ALA A 291 19.57 -28.45 17.81
CA ALA A 291 20.09 -29.79 18.05
C ALA A 291 21.15 -30.16 16.97
N PRO A 292 22.18 -30.97 17.31
CA PRO A 292 23.20 -31.39 16.36
C PRO A 292 22.58 -31.99 15.09
N GLY A 293 22.97 -31.48 13.92
CA GLY A 293 22.46 -31.95 12.61
C GLY A 293 21.28 -31.16 12.03
N GLN A 294 20.66 -30.25 12.77
CA GLN A 294 19.61 -29.36 12.27
C GLN A 294 20.22 -28.05 11.74
N ARG A 295 19.94 -27.68 10.48
CA ARG A 295 20.35 -26.38 9.93
C ARG A 295 19.50 -25.26 10.53
N ARG A 296 20.15 -24.14 10.87
CA ARG A 296 19.45 -22.88 11.21
C ARG A 296 18.55 -22.46 10.04
N SER A 297 17.24 -22.49 10.25
CA SER A 297 16.30 -21.74 9.43
C SER A 297 15.93 -20.47 10.19
N VAL A 298 16.40 -19.30 9.71
CA VAL A 298 15.87 -18.02 10.18
C VAL A 298 14.55 -17.82 9.45
N VAL A 299 13.49 -18.42 9.97
CA VAL A 299 12.12 -18.15 9.50
C VAL A 299 11.80 -16.71 9.89
N GLY A 300 11.44 -15.86 8.92
CA GLY A 300 10.92 -14.51 9.17
C GLY A 300 11.79 -13.38 8.61
N VAL A 301 13.00 -13.15 9.12
CA VAL A 301 13.79 -11.94 8.79
C VAL A 301 14.24 -11.95 7.32
N MET A 302 13.92 -10.88 6.59
CA MET A 302 14.34 -10.72 5.20
C MET A 302 15.83 -10.33 5.21
N THR A 303 16.68 -11.14 4.56
CA THR A 303 18.11 -10.88 4.45
C THR A 303 18.52 -10.93 2.99
N LYS A 304 19.52 -10.16 2.57
CA LYS A 304 20.04 -10.28 1.20
C LYS A 304 20.55 -11.68 0.88
N ALA A 305 21.15 -12.36 1.85
CA ALA A 305 21.56 -13.75 1.68
C ALA A 305 20.38 -14.69 1.37
N ARG A 306 19.19 -14.42 1.92
CA ARG A 306 17.94 -15.11 1.53
C ARG A 306 17.55 -14.73 0.10
N LEU A 307 17.47 -13.44 -0.24
CA LEU A 307 17.11 -12.99 -1.58
C LEU A 307 18.03 -13.55 -2.68
N LEU A 308 19.35 -13.56 -2.44
CA LEU A 308 20.33 -14.13 -3.36
C LEU A 308 20.18 -15.65 -3.54
N ARG A 309 19.76 -16.37 -2.48
CA ARG A 309 19.41 -17.80 -2.59
C ARG A 309 18.14 -17.99 -3.40
N ASP A 310 17.13 -17.16 -3.18
CA ASP A 310 15.87 -17.21 -3.94
C ASP A 310 16.10 -16.91 -5.43
N ILE A 311 16.97 -15.95 -5.76
CA ILE A 311 17.45 -15.68 -7.13
C ILE A 311 18.14 -16.90 -7.73
N ALA A 312 19.07 -17.52 -6.99
CA ALA A 312 19.78 -18.71 -7.46
C ALA A 312 18.82 -19.90 -7.71
N ASP A 313 17.83 -20.06 -6.83
CA ASP A 313 16.80 -21.09 -6.94
C ASP A 313 15.83 -20.83 -8.10
N LYS A 314 15.41 -19.57 -8.33
CA LYS A 314 14.63 -19.16 -9.52
C LYS A 314 15.37 -19.55 -10.80
N ARG A 315 16.68 -19.25 -10.89
CA ARG A 315 17.54 -19.65 -12.03
C ARG A 315 17.65 -21.16 -12.18
N ARG A 316 17.83 -21.90 -11.07
CA ARG A 316 17.91 -23.36 -11.10
C ARG A 316 16.62 -23.98 -11.64
N LYS A 317 15.45 -23.51 -11.18
CA LYS A 317 14.14 -23.96 -11.67
C LYS A 317 13.93 -23.62 -13.15
N ALA A 318 14.27 -22.40 -13.56
CA ALA A 318 14.20 -21.99 -14.97
C ALA A 318 15.06 -22.89 -15.87
N ARG A 319 16.29 -23.22 -15.45
CA ARG A 319 17.16 -24.17 -16.16
C ARG A 319 16.56 -25.57 -16.24
N ALA A 320 15.93 -26.04 -15.17
CA ALA A 320 15.31 -27.36 -15.11
C ALA A 320 14.08 -27.49 -16.01
N ALA A 321 13.35 -26.41 -16.25
CA ALA A 321 12.15 -26.37 -17.08
C ALA A 321 12.43 -26.41 -18.60
N VAL A 322 13.68 -26.17 -19.04
CA VAL A 322 14.06 -26.26 -20.47
C VAL A 322 14.16 -27.73 -20.89
N PRO A 323 13.48 -28.20 -21.95
CA PRO A 323 13.59 -29.56 -22.46
C PRO A 323 15.03 -29.96 -22.78
N ALA A 324 15.41 -31.22 -22.52
CA ALA A 324 16.79 -31.70 -22.66
C ALA A 324 17.37 -31.51 -24.09
N GLU A 325 16.53 -31.62 -25.12
CA GLU A 325 16.89 -31.48 -26.54
C GLU A 325 17.36 -30.06 -26.91
N LYS A 326 16.96 -29.02 -26.16
CA LYS A 326 17.45 -27.64 -26.35
C LYS A 326 18.70 -27.32 -25.52
N ARG A 327 19.23 -28.27 -24.76
CA ARG A 327 20.43 -28.12 -23.92
C ARG A 327 21.73 -28.55 -24.61
N GLU A 328 21.65 -29.14 -25.81
CA GLU A 328 22.83 -29.58 -26.55
C GLU A 328 23.57 -28.38 -27.17
N GLY A 329 24.77 -28.11 -26.66
CA GLY A 329 25.64 -27.08 -27.23
C GLY A 329 26.16 -27.48 -28.61
N VAL A 330 26.37 -26.51 -29.49
CA VAL A 330 27.00 -26.73 -30.79
C VAL A 330 28.52 -26.68 -30.60
N LYS A 331 29.25 -27.69 -31.09
CA LYS A 331 30.71 -27.74 -30.99
C LYS A 331 31.34 -26.96 -32.15
N ILE A 332 31.99 -25.82 -31.86
CA ILE A 332 32.67 -24.99 -32.86
C ILE A 332 34.18 -25.06 -32.59
N ARG A 333 34.96 -25.55 -33.57
CA ARG A 333 36.44 -25.68 -33.50
C ARG A 333 36.93 -26.37 -32.22
N GLY A 334 36.32 -27.49 -31.86
CA GLY A 334 36.72 -28.30 -30.70
C GLY A 334 36.26 -27.78 -29.33
N ARG A 335 35.63 -26.61 -29.26
CA ARG A 335 35.03 -26.07 -28.03
C ARG A 335 33.51 -26.19 -28.07
N TRP A 336 32.91 -26.62 -26.97
CA TRP A 336 31.46 -26.59 -26.80
C TRP A 336 31.01 -25.13 -26.68
N ALA A 337 30.19 -24.67 -27.61
CA ALA A 337 29.47 -23.40 -27.50
C ALA A 337 28.04 -23.72 -27.08
N ALA A 338 27.62 -23.23 -25.90
CA ALA A 338 26.21 -23.30 -25.52
C ALA A 338 25.37 -22.55 -26.57
N VAL A 339 24.23 -23.13 -26.98
CA VAL A 339 23.27 -22.42 -27.82
C VAL A 339 22.81 -21.17 -27.06
N LEU A 340 22.92 -20.04 -27.74
CA LEU A 340 22.70 -18.67 -27.26
C LEU A 340 21.46 -18.57 -26.33
N TRP A 341 21.72 -18.36 -25.03
CA TRP A 341 20.84 -17.55 -24.18
C TRP A 341 21.14 -16.08 -24.49
N PRO A 342 20.19 -15.12 -24.35
CA PRO A 342 20.44 -13.72 -24.66
C PRO A 342 21.74 -13.26 -24.03
N ALA A 343 22.64 -12.72 -24.85
CA ALA A 343 23.91 -12.19 -24.40
C ALA A 343 23.64 -11.03 -23.44
N GLY A 344 23.62 -11.33 -22.14
CA GLY A 344 23.36 -10.35 -21.07
C GLY A 344 23.42 -10.92 -19.65
N GLU A 345 23.04 -12.18 -19.42
CA GLU A 345 22.85 -12.75 -18.06
C GLU A 345 24.01 -13.62 -17.54
N THR A 346 25.24 -13.46 -18.06
CA THR A 346 26.43 -14.18 -17.57
C THR A 346 27.25 -13.40 -16.53
N LYS A 347 26.94 -12.13 -16.27
CA LYS A 347 27.53 -11.41 -15.15
C LYS A 347 26.83 -11.85 -13.86
N ARG A 348 27.60 -12.10 -12.79
CA ARG A 348 27.06 -12.26 -11.43
C ARG A 348 26.17 -11.05 -11.13
N GLN A 349 24.86 -11.19 -11.34
CA GLN A 349 23.86 -10.18 -10.94
C GLN A 349 23.96 -10.05 -9.42
N SER A 350 24.52 -8.92 -8.97
CA SER A 350 24.69 -8.56 -7.55
C SER A 350 23.49 -7.79 -7.00
N SER A 351 22.62 -7.28 -7.89
CA SER A 351 21.40 -6.58 -7.53
C SER A 351 20.34 -7.56 -7.06
N VAL A 352 19.53 -7.12 -6.08
CA VAL A 352 18.35 -7.83 -5.59
C VAL A 352 17.06 -7.34 -6.25
N GLY A 353 17.12 -6.28 -7.07
CA GLY A 353 15.98 -5.60 -7.68
C GLY A 353 15.56 -4.35 -6.91
N THR A 354 14.92 -3.40 -7.61
CA THR A 354 14.56 -2.08 -7.06
C THR A 354 13.53 -2.15 -5.92
N ALA A 355 12.74 -3.24 -5.88
CA ALA A 355 11.85 -3.51 -4.76
C ALA A 355 12.57 -3.94 -3.45
N PHE A 356 13.88 -4.22 -3.50
CA PHE A 356 14.65 -4.81 -2.40
C PHE A 356 15.99 -4.13 -2.08
N ASP A 357 16.38 -3.11 -2.84
CA ASP A 357 17.70 -2.47 -2.75
C ASP A 357 17.69 -1.09 -2.07
N GLY A 358 16.51 -0.61 -1.65
CA GLY A 358 16.34 0.69 -1.01
C GLY A 358 16.33 1.88 -1.97
N SER A 359 16.40 1.66 -3.29
CA SER A 359 16.33 2.74 -4.31
C SER A 359 15.05 3.57 -4.24
N GLN A 360 13.96 2.97 -3.77
CA GLN A 360 12.68 3.66 -3.54
C GLN A 360 12.71 4.54 -2.27
N GLY A 361 13.76 4.47 -1.45
CA GLY A 361 13.85 5.16 -0.16
C GLY A 361 12.96 4.55 0.92
N VAL A 362 12.46 3.33 0.73
CA VAL A 362 11.54 2.66 1.65
C VAL A 362 12.15 1.34 2.12
N ASP A 363 12.02 1.10 3.41
CA ASP A 363 12.34 -0.17 4.04
C ASP A 363 11.19 -0.57 4.96
N SER A 364 10.19 -1.22 4.36
CA SER A 364 8.90 -1.50 4.99
C SER A 364 9.02 -2.34 6.25
N GLN A 365 10.05 -3.19 6.36
CA GLN A 365 10.31 -3.97 7.57
C GLN A 365 10.79 -3.09 8.73
N ASP A 366 11.66 -2.11 8.45
CA ASP A 366 12.16 -1.17 9.46
C ASP A 366 11.03 -0.23 9.91
N ILE A 367 10.25 0.29 8.95
CA ILE A 367 9.06 1.11 9.21
C ILE A 367 8.03 0.34 10.05
N LEU A 368 7.76 -0.93 9.72
CA LEU A 368 6.83 -1.75 10.48
C LEU A 368 7.27 -1.96 11.94
N ASN A 369 8.58 -1.99 12.20
CA ASN A 369 9.10 -2.18 13.55
C ASN A 369 9.12 -0.89 14.40
N ILE A 370 8.72 0.26 13.84
CA ILE A 370 8.45 1.48 14.62
C ILE A 370 7.38 1.18 15.69
N PRO A 371 7.59 1.52 16.98
CA PRO A 371 6.66 1.19 18.06
C PRO A 371 5.21 1.67 17.82
N ASP A 372 5.05 2.88 17.31
CA ASP A 372 3.74 3.53 17.12
C ASP A 372 3.00 3.07 15.85
N ILE A 373 3.67 2.33 14.95
CA ILE A 373 3.04 1.68 13.79
C ILE A 373 2.37 0.37 14.26
N GLY A 374 1.05 0.30 14.18
CA GLY A 374 0.26 -0.85 14.63
C GLY A 374 0.29 -2.05 13.68
N PHE A 375 0.41 -1.81 12.38
CA PHE A 375 0.44 -2.88 11.36
C PHE A 375 1.15 -2.46 10.08
N GLY A 376 1.55 -3.44 9.28
CA GLY A 376 2.25 -3.24 8.01
C GLY A 376 1.29 -3.00 6.87
N SER A 377 1.73 -2.20 5.90
CA SER A 377 1.03 -1.95 4.65
C SER A 377 1.93 -2.31 3.47
N PHE A 378 1.35 -2.80 2.39
CA PHE A 378 2.03 -2.97 1.10
C PHE A 378 1.03 -2.90 -0.04
N GLN A 379 1.50 -2.69 -1.26
CA GLN A 379 0.69 -2.60 -2.47
C GLN A 379 1.22 -3.53 -3.57
N LEU A 380 0.38 -3.84 -4.57
CA LEU A 380 0.72 -4.71 -5.71
C LEU A 380 0.12 -4.19 -7.02
N PHE A 381 0.93 -3.42 -7.75
CA PHE A 381 0.62 -2.89 -9.08
C PHE A 381 1.75 -3.22 -10.05
N PRO A 382 1.73 -4.40 -10.70
CA PRO A 382 2.77 -4.79 -11.66
C PRO A 382 2.88 -3.89 -12.89
N ASP A 383 1.79 -3.19 -13.26
CA ASP A 383 1.81 -2.22 -14.37
C ASP A 383 2.58 -0.94 -14.02
N GLN A 384 2.90 -0.72 -12.73
CA GLN A 384 3.53 0.51 -12.24
C GLN A 384 4.89 0.30 -11.60
N ASN A 385 5.17 -0.89 -11.06
CA ASN A 385 6.42 -1.17 -10.35
C ASN A 385 6.87 -2.60 -10.65
N SER A 386 8.19 -2.83 -10.64
CA SER A 386 8.76 -4.17 -10.75
C SER A 386 9.00 -4.79 -9.36
N TYR A 387 8.53 -6.02 -9.17
CA TYR A 387 8.79 -6.84 -7.98
C TYR A 387 9.79 -7.97 -8.27
N THR A 388 10.45 -7.91 -9.44
CA THR A 388 11.29 -8.99 -9.93
C THR A 388 12.60 -9.05 -9.16
N LEU A 389 12.90 -10.23 -8.60
CA LEU A 389 14.18 -10.49 -7.96
C LEU A 389 15.31 -10.57 -8.99
N GLY A 390 16.35 -9.76 -8.78
CA GLY A 390 17.65 -9.89 -9.45
C GLY A 390 17.83 -9.09 -10.74
N THR A 391 16.79 -8.51 -11.32
CA THR A 391 16.91 -7.59 -12.47
C THR A 391 17.40 -6.21 -12.00
N ALA A 392 18.41 -5.66 -12.68
CA ALA A 392 18.96 -4.33 -12.36
C ALA A 392 18.23 -3.27 -13.20
N GLY A 393 17.71 -2.23 -12.55
CA GLY A 393 17.01 -1.10 -13.17
C GLY A 393 15.49 -1.21 -13.13
N ASP A 394 14.83 -0.05 -13.19
CA ASP A 394 13.39 0.10 -13.41
C ASP A 394 13.07 -0.28 -14.85
N ASP A 395 13.15 -1.58 -15.17
CA ASP A 395 12.74 -2.06 -16.48
C ASP A 395 11.21 -2.04 -16.58
N ASN A 396 10.68 -0.83 -16.74
CA ASN A 396 9.29 -0.55 -17.06
C ASN A 396 8.89 -1.11 -18.45
N SER A 397 9.77 -1.83 -19.16
CA SER A 397 9.36 -2.63 -20.33
C SER A 397 8.44 -3.81 -19.95
N GLN A 398 8.29 -4.12 -18.65
CA GLN A 398 7.30 -5.07 -18.14
C GLN A 398 5.85 -4.56 -18.18
N GLY A 399 5.60 -3.28 -18.47
CA GLY A 399 4.23 -2.73 -18.64
C GLY A 399 3.47 -3.26 -19.86
N GLN A 400 4.03 -4.22 -20.59
CA GLN A 400 3.38 -4.88 -21.72
C GLN A 400 3.31 -6.39 -21.48
N ILE A 401 2.31 -6.82 -20.70
CA ILE A 401 1.84 -8.21 -20.69
C ILE A 401 1.31 -8.51 -22.10
N THR A 402 2.18 -9.07 -22.95
CA THR A 402 1.93 -9.26 -24.40
C THR A 402 1.69 -10.72 -24.75
N THR A 403 1.91 -11.62 -23.80
CA THR A 403 1.81 -13.07 -23.98
C THR A 403 1.22 -13.74 -22.73
N GLN A 404 0.66 -14.95 -22.90
CA GLN A 404 0.18 -15.75 -21.76
C GLN A 404 1.32 -16.09 -20.78
N ASP A 405 2.55 -16.29 -21.27
CA ASP A 405 3.71 -16.58 -20.42
C ASP A 405 4.09 -15.37 -19.55
N THR A 406 4.06 -14.17 -20.11
CA THR A 406 4.32 -12.93 -19.34
C THR A 406 3.20 -12.66 -18.33
N PHE A 407 1.95 -13.01 -18.64
CA PHE A 407 0.85 -12.97 -17.67
C PHE A 407 1.08 -13.94 -16.51
N ASN A 408 1.36 -15.21 -16.80
CA ASN A 408 1.59 -16.22 -15.76
C ASN A 408 2.78 -15.84 -14.85
N GLN A 409 3.83 -15.26 -15.41
CA GLN A 409 4.96 -14.73 -14.65
C GLN A 409 4.54 -13.58 -13.73
N THR A 410 3.76 -12.63 -14.24
CA THR A 410 3.23 -11.50 -13.46
C THR A 410 2.39 -11.97 -12.27
N VAL A 411 1.50 -12.94 -12.49
CA VAL A 411 0.69 -13.52 -11.40
C VAL A 411 1.58 -14.16 -10.34
N GLN A 412 2.56 -14.97 -10.75
CA GLN A 412 3.48 -15.64 -9.82
C GLN A 412 4.38 -14.65 -9.08
N GLU A 413 4.79 -13.55 -9.71
CA GLU A 413 5.56 -12.49 -9.06
C GLU A 413 4.74 -11.78 -7.99
N GLY A 414 3.45 -11.50 -8.25
CA GLY A 414 2.54 -11.00 -7.23
C GLY A 414 2.35 -11.96 -6.05
N VAL A 415 2.20 -13.27 -6.31
CA VAL A 415 2.13 -14.30 -5.24
C VAL A 415 3.42 -14.30 -4.39
N ASN A 416 4.59 -14.25 -5.04
CA ASN A 416 5.87 -14.22 -4.33
C ASN A 416 6.01 -12.94 -3.48
N TRP A 417 5.59 -11.79 -4.03
CA TRP A 417 5.60 -10.51 -3.33
C TRP A 417 4.76 -10.57 -2.05
N ILE A 418 3.51 -11.05 -2.15
CA ILE A 418 2.61 -11.21 -1.00
C ILE A 418 3.23 -12.09 0.08
N GLN A 419 3.80 -13.25 -0.29
CA GLN A 419 4.44 -14.16 0.65
C GLN A 419 5.66 -13.55 1.34
N GLN A 420 6.43 -12.73 0.63
CA GLN A 420 7.59 -12.03 1.18
C GLN A 420 7.19 -10.96 2.18
N GLN A 421 6.15 -10.18 1.88
CA GLN A 421 5.60 -9.17 2.78
C GLN A 421 5.02 -9.84 4.04
N ALA A 422 4.25 -10.92 3.89
CA ALA A 422 3.72 -11.69 5.01
C ALA A 422 4.84 -12.23 5.92
N ALA A 423 5.90 -12.80 5.33
CA ALA A 423 7.05 -13.26 6.11
C ALA A 423 7.76 -12.12 6.85
N SER A 424 7.85 -10.94 6.24
CA SER A 424 8.41 -9.74 6.87
C SER A 424 7.58 -9.30 8.09
N ALA A 425 6.26 -9.25 7.95
CA ALA A 425 5.37 -8.87 9.05
C ALA A 425 5.35 -9.88 10.19
N GLN A 426 5.37 -11.18 9.87
CA GLN A 426 5.52 -12.26 10.85
C GLN A 426 6.84 -12.16 11.63
N ALA A 427 7.92 -11.67 11.01
CA ALA A 427 9.19 -11.45 11.70
C ALA A 427 9.12 -10.34 12.75
N VAL A 428 8.31 -9.31 12.48
CA VAL A 428 8.05 -8.19 13.42
C VAL A 428 7.00 -8.57 14.46
N GLY A 429 6.08 -9.49 14.14
CA GLY A 429 4.98 -9.90 15.01
C GLY A 429 3.79 -8.94 14.98
N LYS A 430 3.60 -8.22 13.86
CA LYS A 430 2.47 -7.30 13.65
C LYS A 430 1.60 -7.76 12.47
N PRO A 431 0.32 -7.38 12.43
CA PRO A 431 -0.56 -7.68 11.30
C PRO A 431 -0.06 -7.01 10.01
N LEU A 432 -0.60 -7.46 8.88
CA LEU A 432 -0.27 -6.93 7.55
C LEU A 432 -1.54 -6.74 6.73
N ALA A 433 -1.60 -5.62 6.00
CA ALA A 433 -2.64 -5.35 5.02
C ALA A 433 -2.04 -5.09 3.63
N LEU A 434 -2.59 -5.77 2.61
CA LEU A 434 -2.42 -5.40 1.21
C LEU A 434 -3.37 -4.23 0.93
N THR A 435 -2.86 -3.00 0.92
CA THR A 435 -3.70 -1.77 0.89
C THR A 435 -4.17 -1.38 -0.50
N GLY A 436 -3.65 -2.01 -1.53
CA GLY A 436 -4.12 -1.85 -2.91
C GLY A 436 -3.47 -2.87 -3.82
N PHE A 437 -4.24 -3.47 -4.71
CA PHE A 437 -3.73 -4.25 -5.81
C PHE A 437 -4.61 -4.06 -7.05
N GLY A 438 -4.00 -4.16 -8.23
CA GLY A 438 -4.74 -4.07 -9.48
C GLY A 438 -3.91 -4.44 -10.69
N LEU A 439 -4.61 -4.75 -11.78
CA LEU A 439 -4.03 -4.94 -13.11
C LEU A 439 -4.85 -4.18 -14.16
N VAL A 440 -4.14 -3.51 -15.08
CA VAL A 440 -4.76 -2.75 -16.17
C VAL A 440 -5.29 -3.70 -17.23
N THR A 441 -6.60 -3.64 -17.48
CA THR A 441 -7.24 -4.43 -18.54
C THR A 441 -7.16 -3.72 -19.89
N GLN A 442 -7.32 -4.48 -20.98
CA GLN A 442 -7.33 -3.97 -22.35
C GLN A 442 -8.39 -2.87 -22.54
N GLY A 443 -9.56 -3.02 -21.91
CA GLY A 443 -10.63 -2.01 -21.94
C GLY A 443 -10.30 -0.71 -21.21
N ASN A 444 -9.32 -0.75 -20.29
CA ASN A 444 -8.86 0.40 -19.51
C ASN A 444 -7.48 0.92 -19.92
N ALA A 445 -6.82 0.29 -20.90
CA ALA A 445 -5.46 0.64 -21.29
C ALA A 445 -5.33 2.12 -21.73
N GLN A 446 -6.35 2.69 -22.39
CA GLN A 446 -6.37 4.11 -22.76
C GLN A 446 -6.61 5.02 -21.55
N GLN A 447 -7.27 4.49 -20.52
CA GLN A 447 -7.58 5.11 -19.24
C GLN A 447 -6.48 4.91 -18.19
N PHE A 448 -5.40 4.18 -18.49
CA PHE A 448 -4.30 4.03 -17.55
C PHE A 448 -3.39 5.24 -17.45
N VAL A 449 -3.15 5.73 -16.22
CA VAL A 449 -2.23 6.83 -15.91
C VAL A 449 -1.24 6.37 -14.82
N PRO A 450 0.08 6.43 -15.07
CA PRO A 450 1.09 6.19 -14.03
C PRO A 450 0.97 7.18 -12.87
N PHE A 451 1.28 6.75 -11.65
CA PHE A 451 1.12 7.58 -10.45
C PHE A 451 1.82 8.95 -10.52
N ASN A 452 2.99 9.06 -11.16
CA ASN A 452 3.74 10.30 -11.30
C ASN A 452 3.44 11.09 -12.59
N SER A 453 2.39 10.73 -13.32
CA SER A 453 2.01 11.33 -14.59
C SER A 453 0.59 11.88 -14.56
N SER A 454 0.34 12.91 -15.36
CA SER A 454 -1.02 13.35 -15.70
C SER A 454 -1.46 12.88 -17.08
N THR A 455 -0.59 12.22 -17.85
CA THR A 455 -0.86 11.72 -19.21
C THR A 455 -1.00 10.19 -19.23
N PRO A 456 -1.83 9.64 -20.14
CA PRO A 456 -1.87 8.21 -20.38
C PRO A 456 -0.51 7.68 -20.84
N ALA A 457 -0.08 6.53 -20.32
CA ALA A 457 1.21 5.92 -20.68
C ALA A 457 1.23 5.25 -22.05
N LEU A 458 0.06 4.90 -22.60
CA LEU A 458 -0.05 4.12 -23.83
C LEU A 458 -0.46 5.03 -24.99
N GLY A 459 0.50 5.27 -25.89
CA GLY A 459 0.33 6.15 -27.04
C GLY A 459 -0.78 5.69 -27.99
N THR A 460 -1.55 6.66 -28.47
CA THR A 460 -2.54 6.50 -29.54
C THR A 460 -1.85 6.21 -30.88
N ALA A 461 -1.68 4.94 -31.25
CA ALA A 461 -1.32 4.60 -32.63
C ALA A 461 -2.04 3.31 -33.09
N PRO A 462 -2.92 3.38 -34.11
CA PRO A 462 -3.46 2.19 -34.76
C PRO A 462 -2.36 1.61 -35.68
N SER A 463 -1.65 0.58 -35.24
CA SER A 463 -0.69 -0.11 -36.11
C SER A 463 -1.37 -1.24 -36.87
N THR A 464 -1.35 -1.15 -38.20
CA THR A 464 -1.98 -2.03 -39.19
C THR A 464 -1.25 -3.36 -39.42
N ARG A 465 -0.75 -4.03 -38.36
CA ARG A 465 -0.12 -5.36 -38.49
C ARG A 465 -0.72 -6.35 -37.50
N LYS A 466 -1.33 -7.42 -38.04
CA LYS A 466 -1.74 -8.73 -37.50
C LYS A 466 -1.99 -8.86 -35.98
N PRO A 467 -3.06 -9.58 -35.54
CA PRO A 467 -3.57 -9.53 -34.17
C PRO A 467 -2.52 -9.97 -33.17
N THR A 468 -1.84 -8.98 -32.60
CA THR A 468 -0.98 -9.07 -31.43
C THR A 468 -1.86 -8.62 -30.27
N LEU A 469 -1.94 -9.41 -29.20
CA LEU A 469 -2.71 -9.07 -27.99
C LEU A 469 -2.38 -7.63 -27.60
N GLY A 470 -3.40 -6.76 -27.66
CA GLY A 470 -3.26 -5.34 -27.34
C GLY A 470 -2.74 -5.16 -25.92
N VAL A 471 -2.11 -4.02 -25.66
CA VAL A 471 -1.55 -3.71 -24.34
C VAL A 471 -2.59 -3.89 -23.24
N GLY A 472 -2.21 -4.55 -22.14
CA GLY A 472 -3.08 -4.90 -21.02
C GLY A 472 -3.61 -6.34 -21.08
N ILE A 473 -4.24 -6.78 -20.00
CA ILE A 473 -4.80 -8.14 -19.87
C ILE A 473 -6.30 -8.16 -20.15
N THR A 474 -6.89 -9.34 -20.40
CA THR A 474 -8.37 -9.46 -20.45
C THR A 474 -8.98 -9.36 -19.06
N ASP A 475 -10.28 -9.02 -18.95
CA ASP A 475 -11.00 -9.03 -17.67
C ASP A 475 -10.97 -10.41 -16.99
N THR A 476 -11.08 -11.50 -17.77
CA THR A 476 -10.93 -12.87 -17.23
C THR A 476 -9.53 -13.13 -16.67
N GLN A 477 -8.48 -12.60 -17.32
CA GLN A 477 -7.12 -12.68 -16.81
C GLN A 477 -6.97 -11.86 -15.52
N ARG A 478 -7.58 -10.67 -15.42
CA ARG A 478 -7.62 -9.88 -14.19
C ARG A 478 -8.27 -10.67 -13.06
N ASP A 479 -9.46 -11.22 -13.28
CA ASP A 479 -10.21 -11.97 -12.26
C ASP A 479 -9.44 -13.20 -11.77
N SER A 480 -8.73 -13.89 -12.67
CA SER A 480 -7.84 -15.00 -12.34
C SER A 480 -6.64 -14.55 -11.49
N ALA A 481 -5.99 -13.44 -11.86
CA ALA A 481 -4.89 -12.87 -11.09
C ALA A 481 -5.35 -12.45 -9.69
N TYR A 482 -6.49 -11.79 -9.58
CA TYR A 482 -7.08 -11.34 -8.32
C TYR A 482 -7.39 -12.53 -7.42
N THR A 483 -8.00 -13.58 -7.97
CA THR A 483 -8.25 -14.83 -7.25
C THR A 483 -6.94 -15.43 -6.70
N ALA A 484 -5.89 -15.50 -7.52
CA ALA A 484 -4.60 -16.04 -7.11
C ALA A 484 -3.95 -15.22 -5.98
N TRP A 485 -3.99 -13.89 -6.08
CA TRP A 485 -3.39 -12.99 -5.10
C TRP A 485 -4.17 -12.94 -3.79
N LEU A 486 -5.50 -12.91 -3.84
CA LEU A 486 -6.35 -12.99 -2.66
C LEU A 486 -6.12 -14.31 -1.93
N ASN A 487 -6.11 -15.44 -2.64
CA ASN A 487 -5.83 -16.74 -2.05
C ASN A 487 -4.43 -16.82 -1.44
N ALA A 488 -3.41 -16.28 -2.12
CA ALA A 488 -2.05 -16.21 -1.59
C ALA A 488 -1.99 -15.39 -0.30
N GLY A 489 -2.70 -14.26 -0.25
CA GLY A 489 -2.80 -13.41 0.94
C GLY A 489 -3.49 -14.12 2.11
N ILE A 490 -4.63 -14.77 1.84
CA ILE A 490 -5.38 -15.54 2.84
C ILE A 490 -4.50 -16.64 3.43
N GLN A 491 -3.83 -17.42 2.57
CA GLN A 491 -2.96 -18.53 2.98
C GLN A 491 -1.70 -18.08 3.72
N ALA A 492 -1.15 -16.91 3.36
CA ALA A 492 0.03 -16.35 4.01
C ALA A 492 -0.28 -15.66 5.36
N GLY A 493 -1.57 -15.55 5.73
CA GLY A 493 -2.00 -14.91 6.97
C GLY A 493 -2.00 -13.38 6.89
N VAL A 494 -2.14 -12.80 5.69
CA VAL A 494 -2.42 -11.37 5.53
C VAL A 494 -3.82 -11.10 6.11
N SER A 495 -3.91 -10.07 6.95
CA SER A 495 -5.11 -9.79 7.77
C SER A 495 -6.09 -8.85 7.07
N GLY A 496 -5.61 -7.99 6.16
CA GLY A 496 -6.46 -7.12 5.33
C GLY A 496 -6.09 -7.21 3.85
N LEU A 497 -7.06 -7.41 2.97
CA LEU A 497 -6.85 -7.52 1.53
C LEU A 497 -7.74 -6.52 0.79
N LEU A 498 -7.18 -5.39 0.35
CA LEU A 498 -7.94 -4.30 -0.26
C LEU A 498 -7.70 -4.22 -1.77
N GLN A 499 -8.76 -4.41 -2.55
CA GLN A 499 -8.74 -4.24 -4.00
C GLN A 499 -8.61 -2.75 -4.38
N TYR A 500 -7.94 -2.45 -5.49
CA TYR A 500 -7.92 -1.12 -6.10
C TYR A 500 -8.50 -1.21 -7.53
N GLN A 501 -9.62 -0.58 -7.83
CA GLN A 501 -10.48 0.24 -6.96
C GLN A 501 -11.97 -0.06 -7.15
N TRP A 502 -12.79 0.31 -6.17
CA TRP A 502 -14.24 0.21 -6.29
C TRP A 502 -14.74 1.14 -7.37
N SER A 503 -15.55 0.57 -8.25
CA SER A 503 -16.15 1.29 -9.37
C SER A 503 -17.65 1.35 -9.19
N SER A 504 -18.26 2.47 -9.58
CA SER A 504 -19.69 2.69 -9.47
C SER A 504 -20.22 3.43 -10.69
N ASN A 505 -21.45 3.12 -11.06
CA ASN A 505 -22.17 3.74 -12.17
C ASN A 505 -23.48 4.32 -11.64
N GLY A 506 -24.13 5.18 -12.42
CA GLY A 506 -25.38 5.83 -12.01
C GLY A 506 -25.19 6.85 -10.90
N LEU A 507 -24.00 7.41 -10.75
CA LEU A 507 -23.71 8.47 -9.77
C LEU A 507 -24.23 9.81 -10.29
N ALA A 508 -24.79 10.64 -9.42
CA ALA A 508 -25.30 11.95 -9.79
C ALA A 508 -24.18 12.87 -10.31
N THR A 509 -24.40 13.48 -11.47
CA THR A 509 -23.52 14.51 -12.01
C THR A 509 -23.95 15.90 -11.49
N ALA A 510 -22.98 16.73 -11.13
CA ALA A 510 -23.20 18.10 -10.69
C ALA A 510 -21.93 18.94 -10.90
N PRO A 511 -22.01 20.27 -11.04
CA PRO A 511 -20.82 21.12 -11.04
C PRO A 511 -19.90 20.82 -9.86
N GLY A 512 -18.59 20.68 -10.12
CA GLY A 512 -17.59 20.35 -9.09
C GLY A 512 -17.56 18.88 -8.65
N THR A 513 -18.38 17.99 -9.23
CA THR A 513 -18.22 16.54 -9.06
C THR A 513 -17.03 16.02 -9.86
N PHE A 514 -16.37 14.97 -9.36
CA PHE A 514 -15.37 14.19 -10.10
C PHE A 514 -15.98 13.01 -10.88
N VAL A 515 -17.31 12.84 -10.78
CA VAL A 515 -18.08 11.84 -11.53
C VAL A 515 -18.02 12.17 -13.04
N GLN A 516 -17.59 11.20 -13.85
CA GLN A 516 -17.53 11.35 -15.30
C GLN A 516 -18.92 11.14 -15.91
N GLY A 517 -19.48 12.17 -16.55
CA GLY A 517 -20.77 12.08 -17.23
C GLY A 517 -20.74 11.06 -18.38
N THR A 518 -21.79 10.25 -18.49
CA THR A 518 -21.92 9.21 -19.54
C THR A 518 -22.40 9.76 -20.88
N THR A 519 -23.00 10.95 -20.89
CA THR A 519 -23.43 11.70 -22.09
C THR A 519 -23.35 13.21 -21.83
N ALA A 520 -23.20 14.01 -22.90
CA ALA A 520 -23.26 15.48 -22.78
C ALA A 520 -24.68 15.89 -22.34
N GLY A 521 -24.81 16.39 -21.10
CA GLY A 521 -26.10 16.77 -20.50
C GLY A 521 -26.80 15.67 -19.71
N GLY A 522 -26.18 14.49 -19.51
CA GLY A 522 -26.70 13.45 -18.64
C GLY A 522 -26.58 13.82 -17.16
N THR A 523 -27.60 13.46 -16.36
CA THR A 523 -27.63 13.65 -14.90
C THR A 523 -26.90 12.54 -14.14
N LEU A 524 -26.45 11.49 -14.84
CA LEU A 524 -25.80 10.32 -14.25
C LEU A 524 -24.44 10.04 -14.91
N GLY A 525 -23.51 9.55 -14.11
CA GLY A 525 -22.13 9.28 -14.49
C GLY A 525 -21.49 8.12 -13.74
N GLN A 526 -20.18 8.01 -13.90
CA GLN A 526 -19.36 6.93 -13.37
C GLN A 526 -18.30 7.45 -12.40
N SER A 527 -17.89 6.60 -11.46
CA SER A 527 -16.76 6.87 -10.59
C SER A 527 -15.47 7.13 -11.40
N PRO A 528 -14.49 7.86 -10.85
CA PRO A 528 -13.20 8.10 -11.48
C PRO A 528 -12.49 6.83 -11.98
N ASN A 529 -11.76 6.93 -13.10
CA ASN A 529 -11.01 5.83 -13.69
C ASN A 529 -9.58 6.25 -14.10
N ASP A 530 -8.60 5.80 -13.32
CA ASP A 530 -7.16 5.96 -13.57
C ASP A 530 -6.50 4.74 -14.24
N GLY A 531 -7.31 3.78 -14.73
CA GLY A 531 -6.87 2.57 -15.43
C GLY A 531 -7.30 1.26 -14.77
N TYR A 532 -7.83 1.34 -13.55
CA TYR A 532 -8.19 0.17 -12.74
C TYR A 532 -9.69 0.05 -12.46
N ALA A 533 -10.54 0.86 -13.11
CA ALA A 533 -11.97 0.74 -12.91
C ALA A 533 -12.56 -0.50 -13.60
N THR A 534 -13.60 -1.08 -13.00
CA THR A 534 -14.32 -2.23 -13.55
C THR A 534 -15.81 -1.90 -13.61
N LEU A 535 -16.39 -1.90 -14.81
CA LEU A 535 -17.78 -1.50 -15.05
C LEU A 535 -18.51 -2.53 -15.92
N GLY A 536 -19.85 -2.50 -15.91
CA GLY A 536 -20.67 -3.36 -16.75
C GLY A 536 -20.69 -4.82 -16.28
N GLN A 537 -20.66 -5.77 -17.22
CA GLN A 537 -20.73 -7.19 -16.87
C GLN A 537 -19.53 -7.65 -16.02
N ASP A 538 -18.34 -7.13 -16.31
CA ASP A 538 -17.12 -7.51 -15.59
C ASP A 538 -17.08 -6.99 -14.15
N GLN A 539 -17.88 -5.98 -13.82
CA GLN A 539 -18.04 -5.52 -12.44
C GLN A 539 -18.62 -6.62 -11.55
N ASN A 540 -19.61 -7.37 -12.06
CA ASN A 540 -20.21 -8.48 -11.33
C ASN A 540 -19.21 -9.63 -11.15
N ASN A 541 -18.35 -9.87 -12.16
CA ASN A 541 -17.33 -10.91 -12.08
C ASN A 541 -16.26 -10.57 -11.03
N GLU A 542 -15.71 -9.35 -11.07
CA GLU A 542 -14.73 -8.88 -10.09
C GLU A 542 -15.33 -8.87 -8.68
N GLN A 543 -16.54 -8.35 -8.49
CA GLN A 543 -17.22 -8.36 -7.20
C GLN A 543 -17.49 -9.79 -6.71
N GLY A 544 -17.79 -10.73 -7.61
CA GLY A 544 -17.91 -12.16 -7.28
C GLY A 544 -16.58 -12.77 -6.78
N VAL A 545 -15.44 -12.37 -7.35
CA VAL A 545 -14.11 -12.74 -6.85
C VAL A 545 -13.88 -12.20 -5.44
N LEU A 546 -14.21 -10.92 -5.19
CA LEU A 546 -14.08 -10.30 -3.86
C LEU A 546 -15.01 -10.94 -2.83
N GLN A 547 -16.25 -11.23 -3.20
CA GLN A 547 -17.23 -11.89 -2.34
C GLN A 547 -16.77 -13.30 -1.95
N THR A 548 -16.23 -14.06 -2.91
CA THR A 548 -15.66 -15.39 -2.64
C THR A 548 -14.47 -15.29 -1.68
N ALA A 549 -13.58 -14.32 -1.87
CA ALA A 549 -12.47 -14.10 -0.95
C ALA A 549 -12.92 -13.68 0.45
N SER A 550 -13.96 -12.85 0.56
CA SER A 550 -14.55 -12.42 1.84
C SER A 550 -15.13 -13.60 2.62
N GLN A 551 -15.80 -14.53 1.93
CA GLN A 551 -16.30 -15.77 2.53
C GLN A 551 -15.17 -16.69 3.02
N ASN A 552 -14.02 -16.69 2.33
CA ASN A 552 -12.87 -17.55 2.66
C ASN A 552 -11.92 -16.97 3.72
N ILE A 553 -11.95 -15.65 3.95
CA ILE A 553 -11.06 -14.99 4.94
C ILE A 553 -11.66 -14.98 6.35
N SER A 554 -13.00 -15.03 6.43
CA SER A 554 -13.80 -14.86 7.65
C SER A 554 -13.64 -15.98 8.66
#